data_AF-A0AAU4APA3-F1
#
_entry.id   AF-A0AAU4APA3-F1
#
_cell.length_a   1.000
_cell.length_b   1.000
_cell.length_c   1.000
_cell.angle_alpha   90.00
_cell.angle_beta   90.00
_cell.angle_gamma   90.00
#
_symmetry.space_group_name_H-M   'P 1'
#
loop_
_entity.id
_entity.type
_entity.pdbx_description
1 polymer ?
#
loop_
_entity_poly.entity_id
_entity_poly.type
_entity_poly.pdbx_seq_one_letter_code
_entity_poly.pdbx_strand_id
1 'polypeptide(L)'
;MRRTTLATATAGILLALSACSSHPDGDTNDDGHDHVTLMRQTTHGVRWQLDAWEGAQGLCLAIDGPGGPEDTRGSSACTFSAPTKKHPDNSFWFAGDVPGLPEGTTGIRFGPVPPEASRVEVATHLTVPAVALPTGHDLPRARVWWAIDTPGDSAGQPLPNPRPITSSGHPVALRAY
;
A
#
# COMPACT_ATOMS: atom_id res chain seq x y z
N MET A 1 38.27 -59.24 -22.43
CA MET A 1 36.96 -59.58 -23.06
C MET A 1 35.98 -60.01 -21.99
N ARG A 2 35.01 -59.15 -21.67
CA ARG A 2 33.65 -59.50 -21.21
C ARG A 2 32.90 -58.17 -21.06
N ARG A 3 32.01 -57.91 -22.01
CA ARG A 3 31.06 -56.80 -21.98
C ARG A 3 29.89 -57.26 -21.11
N THR A 4 29.54 -56.49 -20.10
CA THR A 4 28.31 -56.68 -19.34
C THR A 4 27.52 -55.39 -19.44
N THR A 5 26.48 -55.44 -20.25
CA THR A 5 25.51 -54.36 -20.48
C THR A 5 24.29 -54.67 -19.60
N LEU A 6 23.91 -53.77 -18.70
CA LEU A 6 22.59 -53.72 -18.06
C LEU A 6 22.37 -52.29 -17.55
N ALA A 7 21.58 -51.49 -18.27
CA ALA A 7 20.12 -51.37 -18.16
C ALA A 7 19.78 -50.15 -17.27
N THR A 8 19.78 -48.97 -17.91
CA THR A 8 19.28 -47.72 -17.36
C THR A 8 17.76 -47.83 -17.22
N ALA A 9 17.28 -48.03 -16.00
CA ALA A 9 15.85 -47.89 -15.68
C ALA A 9 15.52 -46.40 -15.57
N THR A 10 15.01 -45.82 -16.65
CA THR A 10 14.41 -44.48 -16.65
C THR A 10 13.08 -44.56 -15.90
N ALA A 11 13.10 -44.23 -14.61
CA ALA A 11 11.89 -43.96 -13.84
C ALA A 11 11.29 -42.63 -14.34
N GLY A 12 10.31 -42.72 -15.23
CA GLY A 12 9.47 -41.59 -15.62
C GLY A 12 8.61 -41.18 -14.44
N ILE A 13 9.04 -40.17 -13.69
CA ILE A 13 8.19 -39.49 -12.72
C ILE A 13 7.18 -38.66 -13.54
N LEU A 14 5.98 -39.23 -13.71
CA LEU A 14 4.79 -38.49 -14.08
C LEU A 14 4.50 -37.50 -12.93
N LEU A 15 4.98 -36.26 -13.08
CA LEU A 15 4.48 -35.13 -12.32
C LEU A 15 3.02 -34.94 -12.71
N ALA A 16 2.13 -35.57 -11.94
CA ALA A 16 0.74 -35.17 -11.87
C ALA A 16 0.72 -33.69 -11.49
N LEU A 17 0.48 -32.85 -12.49
CA LEU A 17 -0.02 -31.50 -12.30
C LEU A 17 -1.37 -31.66 -11.60
N SER A 18 -1.35 -31.75 -10.27
CA SER A 18 -2.47 -31.37 -9.44
C SER A 18 -2.68 -29.89 -9.72
N ALA A 19 -3.46 -29.63 -10.77
CA ALA A 19 -4.14 -28.38 -10.99
C ALA A 19 -4.99 -28.15 -9.74
N CYS A 20 -4.41 -27.44 -8.76
CA CYS A 20 -5.22 -26.69 -7.82
C CYS A 20 -5.95 -25.68 -8.69
N SER A 21 -7.18 -26.03 -9.05
CA SER A 21 -8.20 -25.11 -9.52
C SER A 21 -8.35 -24.07 -8.42
N SER A 22 -7.54 -23.01 -8.46
CA SER A 22 -7.82 -21.79 -7.73
C SER A 22 -9.17 -21.34 -8.24
N HIS A 23 -10.21 -21.63 -7.46
CA HIS A 23 -11.49 -20.97 -7.62
C HIS A 23 -11.18 -19.47 -7.68
N PRO A 24 -11.59 -18.76 -8.74
CA PRO A 24 -11.77 -17.35 -8.60
C PRO A 24 -12.94 -17.24 -7.63
N ASP A 25 -12.63 -17.09 -6.35
CA ASP A 25 -13.56 -16.46 -5.41
C ASP A 25 -13.73 -15.05 -5.95
N GLY A 26 -14.63 -14.94 -6.93
CA GLY A 26 -15.19 -13.70 -7.41
C GLY A 26 -16.04 -13.17 -6.28
N ASP A 27 -15.39 -12.49 -5.35
CA ASP A 27 -16.04 -11.46 -4.56
C ASP A 27 -16.36 -10.31 -5.52
N THR A 28 -17.43 -10.50 -6.30
CA THR A 28 -18.13 -9.43 -7.00
C THR A 28 -18.87 -8.59 -5.96
N ASN A 29 -18.13 -7.72 -5.27
CA ASN A 29 -18.67 -6.46 -4.79
C ASN A 29 -18.26 -5.41 -5.83
N ASP A 30 -18.91 -5.48 -7.00
CA ASP A 30 -18.68 -4.59 -8.13
C ASP A 30 -19.68 -3.43 -8.05
N ASP A 31 -19.43 -2.52 -7.10
CA ASP A 31 -20.24 -1.32 -6.86
C ASP A 31 -19.59 -0.04 -7.46
N GLY A 32 -18.78 -0.19 -8.51
CA GLY A 32 -18.54 0.89 -9.48
C GLY A 32 -17.28 1.74 -9.33
N HIS A 33 -16.38 1.42 -8.38
CA HIS A 33 -15.00 1.93 -8.39
C HIS A 33 -14.01 0.78 -8.36
N ASP A 34 -13.28 0.62 -9.47
CA ASP A 34 -12.15 -0.29 -9.59
C ASP A 34 -11.03 0.20 -8.65
N HIS A 35 -10.74 -0.56 -7.60
CA HIS A 35 -9.76 -0.21 -6.58
C HIS A 35 -8.64 -1.24 -6.53
N VAL A 36 -7.48 -0.82 -6.03
CA VAL A 36 -6.34 -1.71 -5.77
C VAL A 36 -5.99 -1.71 -4.29
N THR A 37 -5.82 -2.91 -3.74
CA THR A 37 -5.32 -3.07 -2.38
C THR A 37 -3.81 -2.94 -2.34
N LEU A 38 -3.31 -1.92 -1.65
CA LEU A 38 -1.87 -1.65 -1.46
C LEU A 38 -1.28 -2.49 -0.33
N MET A 39 -2.06 -2.74 0.73
CA MET A 39 -1.64 -3.49 1.91
C MET A 39 -2.85 -4.14 2.59
N ARG A 40 -2.66 -5.32 3.18
CA ARG A 40 -3.62 -5.93 4.12
C ARG A 40 -2.95 -6.19 5.46
N GLN A 41 -3.68 -5.99 6.56
CA GLN A 41 -3.19 -6.17 7.91
C GLN A 41 -4.27 -6.77 8.82
N THR A 42 -3.84 -7.24 9.99
CA THR A 42 -4.74 -7.64 11.07
C THR A 42 -4.18 -7.15 12.39
N THR A 43 -4.94 -6.32 13.08
CA THR A 43 -4.53 -5.72 14.35
C THR A 43 -5.59 -6.06 15.40
N HIS A 44 -5.19 -6.71 16.49
CA HIS A 44 -6.09 -7.18 17.56
C HIS A 44 -7.35 -7.93 17.05
N GLY A 45 -7.18 -8.76 16.01
CA GLY A 45 -8.26 -9.55 15.43
C GLY A 45 -9.16 -8.80 14.43
N VAL A 46 -8.94 -7.49 14.24
CA VAL A 46 -9.62 -6.70 13.22
C VAL A 46 -8.80 -6.75 11.93
N ARG A 47 -9.40 -7.29 10.86
CA ARG A 47 -8.83 -7.26 9.51
C ARG A 47 -9.13 -5.92 8.87
N TRP A 48 -8.12 -5.35 8.22
CA TRP A 48 -8.24 -4.09 7.49
C TRP A 48 -7.23 -4.03 6.35
N GLN A 49 -7.43 -3.11 5.43
CA GLN A 49 -6.56 -2.90 4.28
C GLN A 49 -6.38 -1.43 3.96
N LEU A 50 -5.35 -1.10 3.18
CA LEU A 50 -5.14 0.21 2.59
C LEU A 50 -5.41 0.07 1.09
N ASP A 51 -6.43 0.77 0.60
CA ASP A 51 -6.84 0.73 -0.80
C ASP A 51 -6.55 2.06 -1.51
N ALA A 52 -6.41 1.99 -2.82
CA ALA A 52 -6.27 3.13 -3.71
C ALA A 52 -7.24 3.01 -4.89
N TRP A 53 -7.84 4.12 -5.28
CA TRP A 53 -8.68 4.21 -6.48
C TRP A 53 -8.66 5.63 -7.03
N GLU A 54 -9.01 5.78 -8.30
CA GLU A 54 -9.23 7.10 -8.91
C GLU A 54 -10.72 7.44 -8.82
N GLY A 55 -11.05 8.56 -8.17
CA GLY A 55 -12.42 9.08 -8.06
C GLY A 55 -12.60 10.39 -8.81
N ALA A 56 -13.83 10.94 -8.80
CA ALA A 56 -14.12 12.26 -9.38
C ALA A 56 -13.29 13.42 -8.76
N GLN A 57 -12.68 13.17 -7.60
CA GLN A 57 -11.85 14.11 -6.84
C GLN A 57 -10.34 13.85 -7.01
N GLY A 58 -9.96 12.96 -7.93
CA GLY A 58 -8.58 12.49 -8.13
C GLY A 58 -8.29 11.20 -7.35
N LEU A 59 -7.00 10.91 -7.20
CA LEU A 59 -6.51 9.79 -6.39
C LEU A 59 -7.08 9.83 -4.97
N CYS A 60 -7.63 8.71 -4.54
CA CYS A 60 -8.12 8.45 -3.20
C CYS A 60 -7.31 7.33 -2.55
N LEU A 61 -7.10 7.44 -1.24
CA LEU A 61 -6.50 6.42 -0.39
C LEU A 61 -7.36 6.26 0.86
N ALA A 62 -7.64 5.02 1.26
CA ALA A 62 -8.43 4.76 2.45
C ALA A 62 -8.01 3.50 3.21
N ILE A 63 -8.17 3.58 4.53
CA ILE A 63 -8.09 2.44 5.43
C ILE A 63 -9.50 1.85 5.48
N ASP A 64 -9.67 0.59 5.08
CA ASP A 64 -10.99 -0.01 4.97
C ASP A 64 -11.06 -1.42 5.58
N GLY A 65 -12.29 -1.88 5.78
CA GLY A 65 -12.55 -3.29 6.07
C GLY A 65 -12.16 -4.19 4.89
N PRO A 66 -12.09 -5.52 5.09
CA PRO A 66 -11.75 -6.45 4.02
C PRO A 66 -12.74 -6.47 2.84
N GLY A 67 -13.90 -5.81 2.98
CA GLY A 67 -14.91 -5.64 1.92
C GLY A 67 -14.62 -4.50 0.92
N GLY A 68 -13.58 -3.69 1.16
CA GLY A 68 -13.21 -2.55 0.30
C GLY A 68 -13.76 -1.19 0.75
N PRO A 69 -13.55 -0.12 -0.05
CA PRO A 69 -13.73 1.28 0.36
C PRO A 69 -15.16 1.72 0.68
N GLU A 70 -16.15 0.92 0.30
CA GLU A 70 -17.56 1.18 0.61
C GLU A 70 -17.99 0.58 1.97
N ASP A 71 -17.20 -0.34 2.56
CA ASP A 71 -17.39 -0.84 3.94
C ASP A 71 -16.77 0.14 4.95
N THR A 72 -17.31 1.36 4.92
CA THR A 72 -16.83 2.65 5.47
C THR A 72 -16.72 2.73 7.00
N ARG A 73 -16.01 1.79 7.62
CA ARG A 73 -15.64 1.88 9.04
C ARG A 73 -14.27 2.50 9.28
N GLY A 74 -13.55 2.91 8.23
CA GLY A 74 -12.20 3.46 8.37
C GLY A 74 -12.04 4.88 7.84
N SER A 75 -10.79 5.35 7.82
CA SER A 75 -10.45 6.72 7.47
C SER A 75 -10.02 6.82 6.01
N SER A 76 -10.61 7.74 5.26
CA SER A 76 -10.32 7.98 3.84
C SER A 76 -9.91 9.42 3.57
N ALA A 77 -9.11 9.58 2.52
CA ALA A 77 -8.79 10.87 1.96
C ALA A 77 -8.74 10.79 0.43
N CYS A 78 -9.46 11.71 -0.20
CA CYS A 78 -9.35 12.03 -1.62
C CYS A 78 -8.74 13.43 -1.77
N THR A 79 -8.48 13.88 -3.00
CA THR A 79 -7.89 15.21 -3.31
C THR A 79 -6.41 15.37 -3.00
N PHE A 80 -5.60 14.31 -3.17
CA PHE A 80 -4.14 14.47 -3.16
C PHE A 80 -3.58 15.22 -4.38
N SER A 81 -4.44 15.61 -5.33
CA SER A 81 -4.09 16.34 -6.56
C SER A 81 -4.10 17.87 -6.42
N ALA A 82 -4.52 18.43 -5.29
CA ALA A 82 -4.48 19.88 -5.07
C ALA A 82 -4.47 20.27 -3.58
N PRO A 83 -3.87 21.42 -3.22
CA PRO A 83 -4.01 21.97 -1.88
C PRO A 83 -5.48 22.29 -1.60
N THR A 84 -5.97 21.96 -0.40
CA THR A 84 -7.36 22.26 -0.01
C THR A 84 -7.40 23.41 0.98
N LYS A 85 -8.56 24.08 1.12
CA LYS A 85 -8.74 25.13 2.14
C LYS A 85 -8.51 24.62 3.58
N LYS A 86 -8.76 23.32 3.81
CA LYS A 86 -8.58 22.66 5.11
C LYS A 86 -7.12 22.25 5.35
N HIS A 87 -6.37 21.99 4.27
CA HIS A 87 -4.97 21.59 4.29
C HIS A 87 -4.16 22.48 3.31
N PRO A 88 -3.98 23.77 3.64
CA PRO A 88 -3.32 24.74 2.76
C PRO A 88 -1.79 24.56 2.71
N ASP A 89 -1.25 23.73 3.59
CA ASP A 89 0.17 23.52 3.84
C ASP A 89 0.83 22.50 2.90
N ASN A 90 0.14 22.09 1.84
CA ASN A 90 0.66 21.11 0.87
C ASN A 90 1.04 19.79 1.55
N SER A 91 0.33 19.40 2.61
CA SER A 91 0.63 18.15 3.29
C SER A 91 0.44 16.97 2.33
N PHE A 92 -0.53 16.94 1.41
CA PHE A 92 -0.67 15.84 0.41
C PHE A 92 -0.51 14.42 1.01
N TRP A 93 -0.82 14.28 2.29
CA TRP A 93 -0.74 13.06 3.09
C TRP A 93 -1.85 13.11 4.13
N PHE A 94 -2.24 11.94 4.63
CA PHE A 94 -3.32 11.78 5.59
C PHE A 94 -2.85 10.95 6.79
N ALA A 95 -3.38 11.26 7.97
CA ALA A 95 -3.23 10.46 9.18
C ALA A 95 -4.59 9.90 9.57
N GLY A 96 -4.65 8.60 9.80
CA GLY A 96 -5.78 7.92 10.44
C GLY A 96 -5.31 7.05 11.59
N ASP A 97 -6.25 6.41 12.27
CA ASP A 97 -5.97 5.42 13.31
C ASP A 97 -5.84 4.02 12.70
N VAL A 98 -5.00 3.19 13.30
CA VAL A 98 -4.94 1.77 12.95
C VAL A 98 -6.19 1.06 13.48
N PRO A 99 -7.00 0.40 12.63
CA PRO A 99 -8.19 -0.32 13.08
C PRO A 99 -7.84 -1.42 14.10
N GLY A 100 -8.73 -1.63 15.09
CA GLY A 100 -8.52 -2.62 16.16
C GLY A 100 -7.70 -2.11 17.34
N LEU A 101 -7.24 -0.86 17.32
CA LEU A 101 -6.61 -0.19 18.45
C LEU A 101 -7.48 0.98 18.96
N PRO A 102 -7.33 1.38 20.24
CA PRO A 102 -7.97 2.60 20.74
C PRO A 102 -7.46 3.84 19.98
N GLU A 103 -8.34 4.79 19.73
CA GLU A 103 -8.02 6.07 19.06
C GLU A 103 -6.80 6.75 19.71
N GLY A 104 -5.89 7.25 18.88
CA GLY A 104 -4.71 7.98 19.35
C GLY A 104 -3.57 7.11 19.91
N THR A 105 -3.69 5.78 19.88
CA THR A 105 -2.62 4.87 20.37
C THR A 105 -1.63 4.44 19.30
N THR A 106 -2.06 4.27 18.05
CA THR A 106 -1.18 3.98 16.91
C THR A 106 -1.83 4.53 15.67
N GLY A 107 -1.10 5.41 14.98
CA GLY A 107 -1.58 6.01 13.75
C GLY A 107 -1.06 5.24 12.54
N ILE A 108 -1.77 5.38 11.43
CA ILE A 108 -1.22 5.12 10.10
C ILE A 108 -1.22 6.42 9.31
N ARG A 109 -0.10 6.70 8.65
CA ARG A 109 0.08 7.83 7.75
C ARG A 109 0.31 7.33 6.36
N PHE A 110 -0.26 7.99 5.35
CA PHE A 110 -0.10 7.61 3.96
C PHE A 110 -0.31 8.79 3.03
N GLY A 111 0.18 8.67 1.81
CA GLY A 111 -0.05 9.66 0.76
C GLY A 111 0.68 9.31 -0.53
N PRO A 112 0.36 9.98 -1.65
CA PRO A 112 1.19 9.91 -2.83
C PRO A 112 2.48 10.73 -2.65
N VAL A 113 3.44 10.40 -3.49
CA VAL A 113 4.69 11.14 -3.69
C VAL A 113 5.03 11.18 -5.17
N PRO A 114 5.85 12.15 -5.59
CA PRO A 114 6.34 12.24 -6.96
C PRO A 114 6.99 10.93 -7.45
N PRO A 115 6.90 10.62 -8.76
CA PRO A 115 7.51 9.42 -9.34
C PRO A 115 9.02 9.28 -9.09
N GLU A 116 9.72 10.41 -8.96
CA GLU A 116 11.15 10.48 -8.65
C GLU A 116 11.50 10.10 -7.19
N ALA A 117 10.53 10.12 -6.27
CA ALA A 117 10.74 9.72 -4.88
C ALA A 117 10.76 8.18 -4.77
N SER A 118 11.78 7.63 -4.12
CA SER A 118 11.89 6.17 -3.92
C SER A 118 11.61 5.74 -2.49
N ARG A 119 11.73 6.68 -1.55
CA ARG A 119 11.49 6.49 -0.12
C ARG A 119 10.90 7.77 0.47
N VAL A 120 10.38 7.67 1.67
CA VAL A 120 9.84 8.79 2.44
C VAL A 120 10.35 8.69 3.86
N GLU A 121 10.96 9.77 4.34
CA GLU A 121 11.24 9.91 5.77
C GLU A 121 9.98 10.48 6.45
N VAL A 122 9.41 9.72 7.37
CA VAL A 122 8.15 10.06 8.04
C VAL A 122 8.40 10.83 9.33
N ALA A 123 7.33 11.25 10.02
CA ALA A 123 7.42 12.08 11.21
C ALA A 123 8.35 11.51 12.30
N THR A 124 8.45 10.19 12.42
CA THR A 124 9.33 9.47 13.36
C THR A 124 10.80 9.40 12.93
N HIS A 125 11.18 10.02 11.81
CA HIS A 125 12.48 9.87 11.12
C HIS A 125 12.77 8.47 10.56
N LEU A 126 11.80 7.55 10.64
CA LEU A 126 11.87 6.29 9.93
C LEU A 126 11.77 6.54 8.43
N THR A 127 12.53 5.78 7.64
CA THR A 127 12.46 5.83 6.18
C THR A 127 11.69 4.62 5.67
N VAL A 128 10.57 4.86 4.99
CA VAL A 128 9.73 3.82 4.38
C VAL A 128 9.84 3.85 2.85
N PRO A 129 9.64 2.71 2.16
CA PRO A 129 9.63 2.70 0.70
C PRO A 129 8.45 3.49 0.14
N ALA A 130 8.66 4.17 -0.98
CA ALA A 130 7.59 4.66 -1.84
C ALA A 130 7.37 3.63 -2.95
N VAL A 131 6.17 3.06 -3.05
CA VAL A 131 5.82 1.99 -4.00
C VAL A 131 5.07 2.58 -5.17
N ALA A 132 5.36 2.14 -6.40
CA ALA A 132 4.58 2.56 -7.56
C ALA A 132 3.14 2.03 -7.46
N LEU A 133 2.16 2.88 -7.80
CA LEU A 133 0.81 2.39 -7.99
C LEU A 133 0.78 1.36 -9.13
N PRO A 134 -0.02 0.28 -9.02
CA PRO A 134 -0.23 -0.66 -10.10
C PRO A 134 -0.68 0.07 -11.37
N THR A 135 -0.15 -0.33 -12.52
CA THR A 135 -0.61 0.20 -13.81
C THR A 135 -1.97 -0.40 -14.16
N GLY A 136 -2.92 0.44 -14.60
CA GLY A 136 -4.31 0.03 -14.87
C GLY A 136 -5.26 0.69 -13.88
N HIS A 137 -6.56 0.33 -13.93
CA HIS A 137 -7.57 0.78 -12.96
C HIS A 137 -7.76 2.31 -12.88
N ASP A 138 -7.46 3.02 -13.98
CA ASP A 138 -7.43 4.49 -14.08
C ASP A 138 -6.55 5.21 -13.04
N LEU A 139 -5.74 4.45 -12.31
CA LEU A 139 -4.83 4.99 -11.32
C LEU A 139 -3.72 5.75 -12.00
N PRO A 140 -3.31 6.87 -11.40
CA PRO A 140 -2.46 7.74 -12.12
C PRO A 140 -1.00 7.35 -11.81
N ARG A 141 -0.05 7.80 -12.64
CA ARG A 141 1.38 7.44 -12.52
C ARG A 141 2.04 8.08 -11.29
N ALA A 142 1.67 7.62 -10.11
CA ALA A 142 2.17 8.05 -8.82
C ALA A 142 3.01 6.97 -8.16
N ARG A 143 3.69 7.37 -7.09
CA ARG A 143 4.12 6.43 -6.05
C ARG A 143 3.38 6.78 -4.78
N VAL A 144 3.16 5.80 -3.93
CA VAL A 144 2.47 5.93 -2.64
C VAL A 144 3.36 5.39 -1.55
N TRP A 145 3.18 5.90 -0.34
CA TRP A 145 3.86 5.42 0.85
C TRP A 145 2.85 5.29 1.98
N TRP A 146 3.20 4.49 2.97
CA TRP A 146 2.49 4.40 4.22
C TRP A 146 3.45 4.05 5.36
N ALA A 147 3.12 4.48 6.57
CA ALA A 147 3.83 4.13 7.79
C ALA A 147 2.83 3.96 8.94
N ILE A 148 3.07 2.95 9.76
CA ILE A 148 2.36 2.77 11.03
C ILE A 148 3.27 3.33 12.12
N ASP A 149 2.78 4.33 12.83
CA ASP A 149 3.54 5.06 13.83
C ASP A 149 2.98 4.78 15.23
N THR A 150 3.81 4.19 16.09
CA THR A 150 3.49 4.02 17.51
C THR A 150 4.11 5.18 18.32
N PRO A 151 3.41 5.75 19.32
CA PRO A 151 3.99 6.72 20.23
C PRO A 151 5.29 6.18 20.85
N GLY A 152 6.37 6.95 20.72
CA GLY A 152 7.70 6.58 21.20
C GLY A 152 8.69 6.14 20.12
N ASP A 153 8.22 5.88 18.90
CA ASP A 153 9.08 5.42 17.78
C ASP A 153 9.91 6.54 17.12
N SER A 154 9.88 7.77 17.64
CA SER A 154 10.54 8.92 17.01
C SER A 154 12.03 8.99 17.33
N ALA A 155 12.88 8.93 16.30
CA ALA A 155 14.30 9.21 16.41
C ALA A 155 14.58 10.72 16.32
N GLY A 156 14.03 11.51 17.26
CA GLY A 156 14.24 12.96 17.32
C GLY A 156 12.95 13.76 17.38
N GLN A 157 13.07 15.06 17.10
CA GLN A 157 11.92 15.97 17.03
C GLN A 157 11.07 15.63 15.80
N PRO A 158 9.76 15.36 15.96
CA PRO A 158 8.94 14.90 14.85
C PRO A 158 9.01 15.84 13.65
N LEU A 159 9.14 15.27 12.45
CA LEU A 159 9.03 16.10 11.24
C LEU A 159 7.60 16.65 11.13
N PRO A 160 7.43 17.94 10.81
CA PRO A 160 6.10 18.53 10.63
C PRO A 160 5.39 17.94 9.39
N ASN A 161 6.16 17.49 8.40
CA ASN A 161 5.68 16.84 7.19
C ASN A 161 6.63 15.70 6.79
N PRO A 162 6.11 14.64 6.15
CA PRO A 162 6.93 13.60 5.54
C PRO A 162 7.81 14.22 4.45
N ARG A 163 9.01 13.67 4.30
CA ARG A 163 10.03 14.14 3.36
C ARG A 163 10.31 13.07 2.31
N PRO A 164 9.75 13.19 1.10
CA PRO A 164 10.10 12.31 -0.01
C PRO A 164 11.58 12.46 -0.36
N ILE A 165 12.25 11.35 -0.65
CA ILE A 165 13.67 11.32 -1.04
C ILE A 165 13.90 10.41 -2.26
N THR A 166 14.81 10.81 -3.14
CA THR A 166 15.24 10.01 -4.29
C THR A 166 16.03 8.78 -3.85
N SER A 167 16.37 7.89 -4.79
CA SER A 167 17.22 6.72 -4.53
C SER A 167 18.63 7.08 -4.09
N SER A 168 19.11 8.28 -4.45
CA SER A 168 20.40 8.82 -4.02
C SER A 168 20.32 9.58 -2.68
N GLY A 169 19.14 9.64 -2.05
CA GLY A 169 18.93 10.31 -0.76
C GLY A 169 18.73 11.83 -0.84
N HIS A 170 18.49 12.38 -2.03
CA HIS A 170 18.18 13.80 -2.17
C HIS A 170 16.70 14.06 -1.83
N PRO A 171 16.38 15.09 -1.02
CA PRO A 171 15.00 15.50 -0.79
C PRO A 171 14.31 15.93 -2.07
N VAL A 172 13.03 15.57 -2.19
CA VAL A 172 12.13 16.03 -3.23
C VAL A 172 10.98 16.79 -2.57
N ALA A 173 10.49 17.82 -3.23
CA ALA A 173 9.31 18.53 -2.75
C ALA A 173 8.11 17.58 -2.68
N LEU A 174 7.44 17.57 -1.53
CA LEU A 174 6.11 17.00 -1.42
C LEU A 174 5.16 17.88 -2.24
N ARG A 175 4.50 17.28 -3.23
CA ARG A 175 3.61 18.00 -4.15
C ARG A 175 2.37 17.17 -4.43
N ALA A 176 1.34 17.87 -4.90
CA ALA A 176 0.16 17.26 -5.47
C ALA A 176 0.55 16.22 -6.53
N TYR A 177 -0.27 15.17 -6.60
CA TYR A 177 -0.22 14.22 -7.68
C TYR A 177 -0.79 14.83 -8.97
#